data_AF-A0A1R1XSN7-F1
#
_entry.id   AF-A0A1R1XSN7-F1
#
_cell.length_a   1.000
_cell.length_b   1.000
_cell.length_c   1.000
_cell.angle_alpha   90.00
_cell.angle_beta   90.00
_cell.angle_gamma   90.00
#
_symmetry.space_group_name_H-M   'P 1'
#
loop_
_entity.id
_entity.type
_entity.pdbx_description
1 polymer ?
#
loop_
_entity_poly.entity_id
_entity_poly.type
_entity_poly.pdbx_seq_one_letter_code
_entity_poly.pdbx_strand_id
1 'polypeptide(L)'
;MNVNRASIAKSMAFIIEHAEAADKISQIIAQFQFNADTDPQALLARLYLVSDTLHNCSAQVSNAWRYRQCFEKSLPDMFKVLEISYKAITSRLKAEHFRVKVLTVLALWEYWLVFPTQYIHSLASGFYTKS
;
A
#
# COMPACT_ATOMS: atom_id res chain seq x y z
N MET A 1 -34.18 -20.86 5.70
CA MET A 1 -33.52 -19.59 6.07
C MET A 1 -34.49 -18.46 5.77
N ASN A 2 -35.09 -17.85 6.80
CA ASN A 2 -36.07 -16.78 6.63
C ASN A 2 -35.34 -15.44 6.74
N VAL A 3 -35.47 -14.59 5.71
CA VAL A 3 -34.72 -13.33 5.58
C VAL A 3 -35.37 -12.28 6.47
N ASN A 4 -35.06 -12.30 7.78
CA ASN A 4 -35.52 -11.30 8.73
C ASN A 4 -34.62 -10.05 8.64
N ARG A 5 -35.22 -8.86 8.52
CA ARG A 5 -34.52 -7.55 8.54
C ARG A 5 -33.58 -7.42 9.75
N ALA A 6 -33.92 -7.98 10.91
CA ALA A 6 -33.06 -7.97 12.10
C ALA A 6 -31.77 -8.79 11.90
N SER A 7 -31.85 -9.92 11.19
CA SER A 7 -30.66 -10.72 10.86
C SER A 7 -29.78 -10.02 9.85
N ILE A 8 -30.37 -9.37 8.83
CA ILE A 8 -29.63 -8.56 7.86
C ILE A 8 -28.94 -7.39 8.58
N ALA A 9 -29.64 -6.65 9.44
CA ALA A 9 -29.08 -5.53 10.18
C ALA A 9 -27.91 -5.96 11.09
N LYS A 10 -28.04 -7.11 11.77
CA LYS A 10 -26.97 -7.67 12.62
C LYS A 10 -25.75 -8.09 11.80
N SER A 11 -25.96 -8.73 10.65
CA SER A 11 -24.87 -9.07 9.73
C SER A 11 -24.22 -7.81 9.14
N MET A 12 -25.00 -6.78 8.81
CA MET A 12 -24.49 -5.49 8.33
C MET A 12 -23.66 -4.78 9.40
N ALA A 13 -24.13 -4.73 10.64
CA ALA A 13 -23.38 -4.13 11.76
C ALA A 13 -22.05 -4.86 12.00
N PHE A 14 -22.07 -6.20 12.00
CA PHE A 14 -20.86 -7.02 12.13
C PHE A 14 -19.86 -6.77 11.00
N ILE A 15 -20.34 -6.66 9.75
CA ILE A 15 -19.51 -6.33 8.58
C ILE A 15 -18.92 -4.93 8.72
N ILE A 16 -19.70 -3.93 9.18
CA ILE A 16 -19.26 -2.53 9.37
C ILE A 16 -18.22 -2.42 10.49
N GLU A 17 -18.41 -3.08 11.63
CA GLU A 17 -17.47 -3.06 12.76
C GLU A 17 -16.12 -3.68 12.38
N HIS A 18 -16.12 -4.80 11.67
CA HIS A 18 -14.89 -5.42 11.16
C HIS A 18 -14.34 -4.69 9.94
N ALA A 19 -15.16 -3.87 9.29
CA ALA A 19 -14.74 -3.05 8.19
C ALA A 19 -13.80 -1.92 8.67
N GLU A 20 -14.12 -1.26 9.78
CA GLU A 20 -13.25 -0.24 10.38
C GLU A 20 -11.87 -0.77 10.79
N ALA A 21 -11.75 -2.08 11.06
CA ALA A 21 -10.46 -2.70 11.35
C ALA A 21 -9.51 -2.64 10.14
N ALA A 22 -10.01 -2.86 8.92
CA ALA A 22 -9.18 -2.77 7.71
C ALA A 22 -8.61 -1.36 7.52
N ASP A 23 -9.42 -0.33 7.75
CA ASP A 23 -9.04 1.06 7.60
C ASP A 23 -7.94 1.43 8.61
N LYS A 24 -8.12 1.04 9.89
CA LYS A 24 -7.11 1.23 10.94
C LYS A 24 -5.83 0.46 10.66
N ILE A 25 -5.93 -0.80 10.22
CA ILE A 25 -4.77 -1.64 9.89
C ILE A 25 -4.00 -1.05 8.70
N SER A 26 -4.68 -0.65 7.64
CA SER A 26 -4.06 -0.01 6.48
C SER A 26 -3.34 1.29 6.85
N GLN A 27 -3.95 2.13 7.67
CA GLN A 27 -3.30 3.36 8.16
C GLN A 27 -2.07 3.06 9.01
N ILE A 28 -2.15 2.10 9.93
CA ILE A 28 -1.00 1.69 10.75
C ILE A 28 0.14 1.19 9.85
N ILE A 29 -0.16 0.30 8.90
CA ILE A 29 0.84 -0.25 7.99
C ILE A 29 1.45 0.84 7.12
N ALA A 30 0.67 1.78 6.57
CA ALA A 30 1.19 2.78 5.64
C ALA A 30 1.85 4.00 6.32
N GLN A 31 1.40 4.38 7.52
CA GLN A 31 1.72 5.70 8.09
C GLN A 31 2.34 5.66 9.50
N PHE A 32 2.10 4.63 10.33
CA PHE A 32 2.58 4.63 11.71
C PHE A 32 4.10 4.51 11.79
N GLN A 33 4.81 5.52 12.29
CA GLN A 33 6.27 5.55 12.38
C GLN A 33 6.97 5.31 11.02
N PHE A 34 6.35 5.76 9.92
CA PHE A 34 6.96 5.72 8.59
C PHE A 34 7.45 7.12 8.22
N ASN A 35 8.76 7.34 8.31
CA ASN A 35 9.37 8.64 8.01
C ASN A 35 10.73 8.47 7.32
N ALA A 36 11.28 9.58 6.83
CA ALA A 36 12.53 9.56 6.06
C ALA A 36 13.76 9.17 6.88
N ASP A 37 13.70 9.27 8.21
CA ASP A 37 14.77 8.87 9.14
C ASP A 37 14.80 7.35 9.37
N THR A 38 13.77 6.64 8.91
CA THR A 38 13.69 5.18 9.01
C THR A 38 14.70 4.53 8.06
N ASP A 39 15.32 3.43 8.51
CA ASP A 39 16.26 2.67 7.69
C ASP A 39 15.65 2.29 6.32
N PRO A 40 16.35 2.51 5.19
CA PRO A 40 15.81 2.22 3.87
C PRO A 40 15.37 0.75 3.67
N GLN A 41 16.01 -0.23 4.31
CA GLN A 41 15.54 -1.62 4.20
C GLN A 41 14.22 -1.83 4.94
N ALA A 42 14.03 -1.19 6.10
CA ALA A 42 12.76 -1.22 6.81
C ALA A 42 11.63 -0.54 6.00
N LEU A 43 11.94 0.54 5.28
CA LEU A 43 10.97 1.18 4.38
C LEU A 43 10.53 0.22 3.24
N LEU A 44 11.49 -0.49 2.63
CA LEU A 44 11.20 -1.49 1.60
C LEU A 44 10.41 -2.69 2.14
N ALA A 45 10.78 -3.21 3.31
CA ALA A 45 10.06 -4.31 3.94
C ALA A 45 8.58 -3.96 4.15
N ARG A 46 8.29 -2.71 4.50
CA ARG A 46 6.92 -2.23 4.66
C ARG A 46 6.19 -2.06 3.33
N LEU A 47 6.86 -1.59 2.28
CA LEU A 47 6.31 -1.59 0.92
C LEU A 47 5.95 -3.01 0.47
N TYR A 48 6.79 -4.00 0.77
CA TYR A 48 6.49 -5.41 0.48
C TYR A 48 5.29 -5.91 1.26
N LEU A 49 5.17 -5.57 2.55
CA LEU A 49 3.98 -5.93 3.34
C LEU A 49 2.69 -5.35 2.74
N VAL A 50 2.71 -4.11 2.27
CA VAL A 50 1.57 -3.50 1.55
C VAL A 50 1.27 -4.27 0.26
N SER A 51 2.31 -4.60 -0.52
CA SER A 51 2.18 -5.35 -1.76
C SER A 51 1.60 -6.76 -1.54
N ASP A 52 2.08 -7.48 -0.53
CA ASP A 52 1.58 -8.80 -0.17
C ASP A 52 0.15 -8.73 0.33
N THR A 53 -0.20 -7.69 1.09
CA THR A 53 -1.58 -7.47 1.53
C THR A 53 -2.49 -7.25 0.32
N LEU A 54 -2.10 -6.39 -0.63
CA LEU A 54 -2.86 -6.14 -1.85
C LEU A 54 -3.01 -7.40 -2.72
N HIS A 55 -1.94 -8.19 -2.86
CA HIS A 55 -1.95 -9.44 -3.61
C HIS A 55 -2.84 -10.51 -2.95
N ASN A 56 -2.63 -10.78 -1.66
CA ASN A 56 -3.33 -11.85 -0.95
C ASN A 56 -4.80 -11.53 -0.69
N CYS A 57 -5.13 -10.26 -0.46
CA CYS A 57 -6.52 -9.84 -0.38
C CYS A 57 -7.26 -10.12 -1.70
N SER A 58 -6.62 -9.94 -2.86
CA SER A 58 -7.25 -10.18 -4.16
C SER A 58 -7.58 -11.65 -4.45
N ALA A 59 -6.89 -12.59 -3.79
CA ALA A 59 -6.93 -14.01 -4.13
C ALA A 59 -8.02 -14.82 -3.40
N GLN A 60 -8.32 -14.54 -2.11
CA GLN A 60 -9.13 -15.48 -1.31
C GLN A 60 -10.01 -14.90 -0.18
N VAL A 61 -10.14 -13.58 0.01
CA VAL A 61 -10.93 -13.05 1.15
C VAL A 61 -11.81 -11.86 0.75
N SER A 62 -13.09 -11.92 1.14
CA SER A 62 -14.02 -10.78 1.14
C SER A 62 -13.37 -9.54 1.76
N ASN A 63 -13.61 -8.36 1.18
CA ASN A 63 -13.08 -7.03 1.56
C ASN A 63 -11.72 -6.59 0.95
N ALA A 64 -11.17 -7.30 -0.03
CA ALA A 64 -9.94 -6.88 -0.73
C ALA A 64 -9.99 -5.47 -1.31
N TRP A 65 -11.15 -5.11 -1.84
CA TRP A 65 -11.43 -3.79 -2.38
C TRP A 65 -11.32 -2.69 -1.31
N ARG A 66 -11.54 -3.00 -0.03
CA ARG A 66 -11.46 -2.04 1.09
C ARG A 66 -10.00 -1.72 1.44
N TYR A 67 -9.15 -2.74 1.54
CA TYR A 67 -7.71 -2.53 1.72
C TYR A 67 -7.11 -1.75 0.54
N ARG A 68 -7.51 -2.06 -0.70
CA ARG A 68 -7.13 -1.29 -1.89
C ARG A 68 -7.51 0.18 -1.76
N GLN A 69 -8.76 0.49 -1.43
CA GLN A 69 -9.22 1.88 -1.23
C GLN A 69 -8.49 2.60 -0.09
N CYS A 70 -8.16 1.90 1.00
CA CYS A 70 -7.46 2.50 2.13
C CYS A 70 -5.99 2.79 1.80
N PHE A 71 -5.32 1.85 1.14
CA PHE A 71 -3.94 2.06 0.67
C PHE A 71 -3.86 3.13 -0.40
N GLU A 72 -4.81 3.18 -1.35
CA GLU A 72 -4.86 4.24 -2.39
C GLU A 72 -4.80 5.65 -1.79
N LYS A 73 -5.44 5.88 -0.63
CA LYS A 73 -5.40 7.17 0.07
C LYS A 73 -4.06 7.45 0.75
N SER A 74 -3.34 6.40 1.18
CA SER A 74 -2.15 6.52 2.05
C SER A 74 -0.83 6.38 1.27
N LEU A 75 -0.86 5.74 0.11
CA LEU A 75 0.29 5.48 -0.74
C LEU A 75 1.01 6.76 -1.23
N PRO A 76 0.33 7.88 -1.55
CA PRO A 76 1.05 9.10 -1.95
C PRO A 76 2.03 9.60 -0.87
N ASP A 77 1.61 9.61 0.40
CA ASP A 77 2.45 10.01 1.53
C ASP A 77 3.59 9.02 1.77
N MET A 78 3.29 7.72 1.67
CA MET A 78 4.29 6.65 1.77
C MET A 78 5.36 6.79 0.68
N PHE A 79 4.95 7.01 -0.58
CA PHE A 79 5.87 7.16 -1.70
C PHE A 79 6.70 8.45 -1.61
N LYS A 80 6.16 9.52 -1.04
CA LYS A 80 6.93 10.72 -0.73
C LYS A 80 8.06 10.43 0.27
N VAL A 81 7.80 9.64 1.32
CA VAL A 81 8.85 9.22 2.27
C VAL A 81 9.91 8.33 1.59
N LEU A 82 9.47 7.38 0.76
CA LEU A 82 10.38 6.53 -0.03
C LEU A 82 11.25 7.35 -0.98
N GLU A 83 10.69 8.39 -1.61
CA GLU A 83 11.41 9.30 -2.50
C GLU A 83 12.46 10.12 -1.74
N ILE A 84 12.10 10.68 -0.58
CA ILE A 84 13.04 11.42 0.28
C ILE A 84 14.21 10.51 0.69
N SER A 85 13.91 9.29 1.14
CA SER A 85 14.94 8.31 1.51
C SER A 85 15.82 7.94 0.31
N TYR A 86 15.23 7.68 -0.87
CA TYR A 86 15.97 7.41 -2.12
C TYR A 86 16.95 8.53 -2.48
N LYS A 87 16.52 9.79 -2.37
CA LYS A 87 17.36 10.97 -2.65
C LYS A 87 18.47 11.15 -1.60
N ALA A 88 18.20 10.79 -0.34
CA ALA A 88 19.18 10.87 0.75
C ALA A 88 20.29 9.81 0.66
N ILE A 89 20.09 8.70 -0.06
CA ILE A 89 21.13 7.67 -0.23
C ILE A 89 22.29 8.21 -1.08
N THR A 90 23.44 8.43 -0.43
CA THR A 90 24.66 8.96 -1.07
C THR A 90 25.34 7.96 -2.00
N SER A 91 25.34 6.67 -1.66
CA SER A 91 25.91 5.62 -2.51
C SER A 91 25.04 5.38 -3.75
N ARG A 92 25.58 5.64 -4.93
CA ARG A 92 24.90 5.45 -6.22
C ARG A 92 24.35 4.03 -6.39
N LEU A 93 25.16 3.01 -6.09
CA LEU A 93 24.76 1.61 -6.21
C LEU A 93 23.61 1.26 -5.26
N LYS A 94 23.70 1.68 -3.99
CA LYS A 94 22.63 1.42 -3.02
C LYS A 94 21.33 2.14 -3.37
N ALA A 95 21.43 3.37 -3.86
CA ALA A 95 20.27 4.15 -4.31
C ALA A 95 19.58 3.46 -5.50
N GLU A 96 20.37 3.01 -6.48
CA GLU A 96 19.83 2.30 -7.64
C GLU A 96 19.15 0.99 -7.24
N HIS A 97 19.76 0.22 -6.34
CA HIS A 97 19.17 -1.01 -5.82
C HIS A 97 17.83 -0.75 -5.12
N PHE A 98 17.75 0.30 -4.30
CA PHE A 98 16.51 0.72 -3.66
C PHE A 98 15.44 1.12 -4.69
N ARG A 99 15.82 1.94 -5.67
CA ARG A 99 14.96 2.43 -6.76
C ARG A 99 14.36 1.27 -7.56
N VAL A 100 15.20 0.32 -7.99
CA VAL A 100 14.76 -0.86 -8.75
C VAL A 100 13.74 -1.64 -7.93
N LYS A 101 13.99 -1.89 -6.65
CA LYS A 101 13.04 -2.60 -5.78
C LYS A 101 11.68 -1.91 -5.68
N VAL A 102 11.64 -0.58 -5.52
CA VAL A 102 10.39 0.18 -5.49
C VAL A 102 9.65 0.07 -6.83
N LEU A 103 10.35 0.27 -7.95
CA LEU A 103 9.74 0.20 -9.28
C LEU A 103 9.28 -1.21 -9.65
N THR A 104 9.96 -2.26 -9.18
CA THR A 104 9.51 -3.64 -9.36
C THR A 104 8.17 -3.88 -8.69
N VAL A 105 7.94 -3.34 -7.47
CA VAL A 105 6.64 -3.45 -6.80
C VAL A 105 5.55 -2.74 -7.61
N LEU A 106 5.82 -1.54 -8.10
CA LEU A 106 4.86 -0.80 -8.93
C LEU A 106 4.53 -1.54 -10.24
N ALA A 107 5.53 -2.15 -10.88
CA ALA A 107 5.31 -2.95 -12.09
C ALA A 107 4.46 -4.19 -11.81
N LEU A 108 4.63 -4.84 -10.64
CA LEU A 108 3.76 -5.93 -10.22
C LEU A 108 2.31 -5.46 -9.99
N TRP A 109 2.12 -4.30 -9.37
CA TRP A 109 0.78 -3.74 -9.19
C TRP A 109 0.10 -3.40 -10.51
N GLU A 110 0.86 -2.98 -11.52
CA GLU A 110 0.35 -2.74 -12.87
C GLU A 110 -0.03 -4.06 -13.55
N TYR A 111 0.85 -5.06 -13.50
CA TYR A 111 0.59 -6.39 -14.05
C TYR A 111 -0.63 -7.07 -13.43
N TRP A 112 -0.81 -6.94 -12.11
CA TRP A 112 -1.96 -7.49 -11.38
C TRP A 112 -3.22 -6.60 -11.44
N LEU A 113 -3.18 -5.46 -12.14
CA LEU A 113 -4.29 -4.50 -12.25
C LEU A 113 -4.78 -3.99 -10.88
N VAL A 114 -3.86 -3.86 -9.92
CA VAL A 114 -4.13 -3.42 -8.55
C VAL A 114 -4.46 -1.94 -8.50
N PHE A 115 -3.96 -1.12 -9.41
CA PHE A 115 -4.35 0.29 -9.57
C PHE A 115 -4.32 0.70 -11.05
N PRO A 116 -5.01 1.78 -11.45
CA PRO A 116 -4.90 2.32 -12.80
C PRO A 116 -3.46 2.73 -13.13
N THR A 117 -3.00 2.49 -14.37
CA THR A 117 -1.64 2.84 -14.83
C THR A 117 -1.24 4.29 -14.52
N GLN A 118 -2.15 5.25 -14.73
CA GLN A 118 -1.87 6.66 -14.45
C GLN A 118 -1.54 6.93 -12.97
N TYR A 119 -2.20 6.22 -12.05
CA TYR A 119 -1.94 6.32 -10.62
C TYR A 119 -0.59 5.69 -10.26
N ILE A 120 -0.26 4.53 -10.85
CA ILE A 120 1.04 3.88 -10.64
C ILE A 120 2.18 4.78 -11.15
N HIS A 121 2.00 5.40 -12.31
CA HIS A 121 2.97 6.34 -12.88
C HIS A 121 3.17 7.59 -12.01
N SER A 122 2.11 8.10 -11.36
CA SER A 122 2.24 9.26 -10.46
C SER A 122 3.10 8.92 -9.23
N LEU A 123 2.92 7.72 -8.66
CA LEU A 123 3.77 7.22 -7.56
C LEU A 123 5.22 7.00 -7.99
N ALA A 124 5.45 6.54 -9.23
CA ALA A 124 6.78 6.28 -9.77
C ALA A 124 7.58 7.56 -10.10
N SER A 125 6.91 8.68 -10.31
CA SER A 125 7.48 9.90 -10.89
C SER A 125 8.76 10.39 -10.18
N GLY A 126 8.77 10.37 -8.84
CA GLY A 126 9.91 10.78 -8.01
C GLY A 126 11.17 9.90 -8.13
N PHE A 127 11.06 8.74 -8.79
CA PHE A 127 12.13 7.75 -8.94
C PHE A 127 12.75 7.70 -10.35
N TYR A 128 12.28 8.52 -11.30
CA TYR A 128 12.85 8.58 -12.65
C TYR A 128 13.97 9.61 -12.79
N THR A 129 14.07 10.57 -11.85
CA THR A 129 15.12 11.58 -11.85
C THR A 129 15.75 11.64 -10.47
N LYS A 130 17.07 11.41 -10.40
CA LYS A 130 17.86 11.72 -9.22
C LYS A 130 18.53 13.08 -9.47
N SER A 131 17.99 14.12 -8.85
CA SER A 131 18.62 15.45 -8.80
C SER A 131 19.93 15.37 -8.02
#